data_AF-A0A8H5DXH0-F1
#
_entry.id   AF-A0A8H5DXH0-F1
#
_cell.length_a   1.000
_cell.length_b   1.000
_cell.length_c   1.000
_cell.angle_alpha   90.00
_cell.angle_beta   90.00
_cell.angle_gamma   90.00
#
_symmetry.space_group_name_H-M   'P 1'
#
loop_
_entity.id
_entity.type
_entity.pdbx_description
1 polymer ?
#
loop_
_entity_poly.entity_id
_entity_poly.type
_entity_poly.pdbx_seq_one_letter_code
_entity_poly.pdbx_strand_id
1 'polypeptide(L)'
;MLEGIQRAGGINSLKKVDRSQIRDRSGAQVGSGGDSGGANAASAAAGAPGGGGGMADALAAALQKRKEKVSKSDDESDNDDW
;
A
#
# COMPACT_ATOMS: atom_id res chain seq x y z
N MET A 1 2.75 -13.77 -14.32
CA MET A 1 1.49 -14.44 -13.91
C MET A 1 0.35 -13.44 -13.75
N LEU A 2 0.52 -12.36 -12.99
CA LEU A 2 -0.49 -11.30 -12.84
C LEU A 2 -0.81 -10.58 -14.16
N GLU A 3 0.20 -10.27 -14.97
CA GLU A 3 0.02 -9.59 -16.27
C GLU A 3 -0.90 -10.38 -17.24
N GLY A 4 -0.82 -11.72 -17.22
CA GLY A 4 -1.70 -12.57 -18.03
C GLY A 4 -3.16 -12.48 -17.61
N ILE A 5 -3.44 -12.34 -16.31
CA ILE A 5 -4.80 -12.18 -15.77
C ILE A 5 -5.36 -10.80 -16.14
N GLN A 6 -4.54 -9.76 -16.03
CA GLN A 6 -4.94 -8.40 -16.39
C GLN A 6 -5.27 -8.29 -17.89
N ARG A 7 -4.41 -8.82 -18.77
CA ARG A 7 -4.65 -8.87 -20.22
C ARG A 7 -5.87 -9.70 -20.61
N ALA A 8 -6.21 -10.73 -19.83
CA ALA A 8 -7.34 -11.61 -20.09
C ALA A 8 -8.70 -11.04 -19.65
N GLY A 9 -8.78 -9.81 -19.13
CA GLY A 9 -10.03 -9.20 -18.66
C GLY A 9 -10.21 -9.20 -17.14
N GLY A 10 -9.12 -9.39 -16.38
CA GLY A 10 -9.12 -9.30 -14.93
C GLY A 10 -9.75 -10.51 -14.24
N ILE A 11 -10.07 -10.36 -12.96
CA ILE A 11 -10.61 -11.48 -12.14
C ILE A 11 -11.94 -12.02 -12.67
N ASN A 12 -12.72 -11.22 -13.39
CA ASN A 12 -14.01 -11.60 -13.96
C ASN A 12 -13.89 -12.60 -15.13
N SER A 13 -12.71 -12.72 -15.75
CA SER A 13 -12.47 -13.71 -16.81
C SER A 13 -12.00 -15.07 -16.29
N LEU A 14 -11.74 -15.19 -14.99
CA LEU A 14 -11.31 -16.43 -14.37
C LEU A 14 -12.48 -17.40 -14.23
N LYS A 15 -12.25 -18.66 -14.58
CA LYS A 15 -13.22 -19.75 -14.41
C LYS A 15 -13.01 -20.45 -13.08
N LYS A 16 -14.11 -20.96 -12.52
CA LYS A 16 -14.06 -21.79 -11.31
C LYS A 16 -13.49 -23.16 -11.70
N VAL A 17 -12.41 -23.54 -11.04
CA VAL A 17 -11.75 -24.85 -11.23
C VAL A 17 -12.02 -25.74 -10.02
N ASP A 18 -11.99 -27.05 -10.23
CA ASP A 18 -12.16 -28.01 -9.15
C ASP A 18 -11.05 -27.85 -8.09
N ARG A 19 -11.40 -28.08 -6.83
CA ARG A 19 -10.48 -27.84 -5.71
C ARG A 19 -9.22 -28.71 -5.77
N SER A 20 -9.31 -29.91 -6.34
CA SER A 20 -8.15 -30.79 -6.53
C SER A 20 -7.13 -30.26 -7.54
N GLN A 21 -7.55 -29.34 -8.42
CA GLN A 21 -6.71 -28.74 -9.46
C GLN A 21 -6.17 -27.37 -9.06
N ILE A 22 -6.57 -26.84 -7.90
CA ILE A 22 -6.08 -25.54 -7.41
C ILE A 22 -4.61 -25.68 -7.00
N ARG A 23 -3.75 -24.92 -7.67
CA ARG A 23 -2.36 -24.76 -7.27
C ARG A 23 -2.29 -23.74 -6.14
N ASP A 24 -2.15 -24.20 -4.91
CA ASP A 24 -2.05 -23.31 -3.75
C ASP A 24 -0.76 -22.49 -3.80
N ARG A 25 -0.92 -21.16 -3.78
CA ARG A 25 0.15 -20.16 -3.82
C ARG A 25 0.03 -19.18 -2.65
N SER A 26 -0.77 -19.49 -1.62
CA SER A 26 -1.03 -18.64 -0.46
C SER A 26 0.23 -18.33 0.37
N GLY A 27 1.18 -19.27 0.43
CA GLY A 27 2.48 -19.07 1.08
C GLY A 27 3.55 -18.44 0.18
N ALA A 28 3.23 -18.09 -1.06
CA ALA A 28 4.19 -17.44 -1.93
C ALA A 28 4.37 -15.99 -1.46
N GLN A 29 5.62 -15.61 -1.17
CA GLN A 29 5.98 -14.22 -0.95
C GLN A 29 5.75 -13.47 -2.27
N VAL A 30 4.58 -12.82 -2.40
CA VAL A 30 4.29 -11.94 -3.54
C VAL A 30 5.28 -10.79 -3.40
N GLY A 31 6.34 -10.81 -4.20
CA GLY A 31 7.39 -9.81 -4.16
C GLY A 31 6.77 -8.41 -4.15
N SER A 32 7.28 -7.55 -3.26
CA SER A 32 6.99 -6.12 -3.20
C SER A 32 7.32 -5.51 -4.57
N GLY A 33 6.32 -5.52 -5.44
CA GLY A 33 6.41 -5.18 -6.84
C GLY A 33 5.34 -4.16 -7.19
N GLY A 34 5.46 -2.98 -6.59
CA GLY A 34 5.05 -1.70 -7.18
C GLY A 34 3.55 -1.41 -7.21
N ASP A 35 2.95 -1.16 -6.05
CA ASP A 35 1.79 -0.24 -5.92
C ASP A 35 2.23 1.13 -5.35
N SER A 36 3.50 1.47 -5.48
CA SER A 36 3.92 2.87 -5.46
C SER A 36 3.70 3.42 -6.86
N GLY A 37 2.55 4.05 -7.07
CA GLY A 37 2.33 4.96 -8.17
C GLY A 37 3.54 5.87 -8.38
N GLY A 38 3.82 6.17 -9.65
CA GLY A 38 4.97 6.90 -10.14
C GLY A 38 5.74 7.70 -9.10
N ALA A 39 6.82 7.11 -8.59
CA ALA A 39 7.96 7.87 -8.12
C ALA A 39 9.12 7.49 -9.04
N ASN A 40 9.30 8.28 -10.09
CA ASN A 40 10.61 8.53 -10.64
C ASN A 40 11.52 9.02 -9.48
N ALA A 41 12.12 8.08 -8.77
CA ALA A 41 13.20 8.31 -7.83
C ALA A 41 14.09 7.06 -7.83
N ALA A 42 14.50 6.64 -9.04
CA ALA A 42 15.73 5.90 -9.19
C ALA A 42 16.88 6.84 -8.79
N SER A 43 17.16 6.93 -7.50
CA SER A 43 18.50 7.12 -6.93
C SER A 43 18.37 7.30 -5.41
N ALA A 44 18.55 6.22 -4.66
CA ALA A 44 19.56 6.15 -3.60
C ALA A 44 19.31 4.94 -2.69
N ALA A 45 20.38 4.13 -2.55
CA ALA A 45 20.69 3.23 -1.44
C ALA A 45 19.70 2.07 -1.20
N ALA A 46 19.97 0.85 -1.65
CA ALA A 46 21.01 -0.05 -1.10
C ALA A 46 21.08 -0.02 0.44
N GLY A 47 20.56 -1.08 1.08
CA GLY A 47 20.85 -1.42 2.47
C GLY A 47 19.63 -1.45 3.39
N ALA A 48 19.13 -2.66 3.66
CA ALA A 48 18.75 -2.97 5.04
C ALA A 48 20.07 -3.33 5.75
N PRO A 49 20.30 -2.89 7.01
CA PRO A 49 19.86 -3.75 8.10
C PRO A 49 19.48 -3.01 9.41
N GLY A 50 18.57 -3.62 10.18
CA GLY A 50 18.55 -3.60 11.66
C GLY A 50 18.57 -2.28 12.43
N GLY A 51 17.50 -2.00 13.18
CA GLY A 51 17.55 -1.07 14.30
C GLY A 51 16.20 -0.45 14.62
N GLY A 52 15.60 -0.88 15.75
CA GLY A 52 14.45 -0.31 16.47
C GLY A 52 13.62 0.77 15.77
N GLY A 53 12.44 0.40 15.30
CA GLY A 53 11.50 1.32 14.64
C GLY A 53 10.51 0.54 13.79
N GLY A 54 9.66 -0.26 14.44
CA GLY A 54 8.74 -1.15 13.72
C GLY A 54 7.64 -0.37 12.99
N MET A 55 6.81 -1.08 12.23
CA MET A 55 5.59 -0.52 11.61
C MET A 55 4.74 0.33 12.58
N ALA A 56 4.78 0.01 13.89
CA ALA A 56 4.13 0.76 14.95
C ALA A 56 4.69 2.19 15.12
N ASP A 57 6.01 2.37 15.05
CA ASP A 57 6.65 3.68 15.15
C ASP A 57 6.39 4.51 13.88
N ALA A 58 6.38 3.87 12.72
CA ALA A 58 5.97 4.49 11.46
C ALA A 58 4.50 4.93 11.50
N LEU A 59 3.63 4.12 12.11
CA LEU A 59 2.22 4.46 12.29
C LEU A 59 2.02 5.59 13.31
N ALA A 60 2.76 5.60 14.42
CA ALA A 60 2.71 6.68 15.41
C ALA A 60 3.13 8.02 14.81
N ALA A 61 4.23 8.05 14.06
CA ALA A 61 4.69 9.25 13.35
C ALA A 61 3.68 9.73 12.30
N ALA A 62 3.06 8.80 11.55
CA ALA A 62 2.01 9.13 10.57
C ALA A 62 0.75 9.71 11.23
N LEU A 63 0.35 9.18 12.40
CA LEU A 63 -0.79 9.69 13.17
C LEU A 63 -0.52 11.08 13.75
N GLN A 64 0.68 11.34 14.29
CA GLN A 64 1.08 12.67 14.77
C GLN A 64 1.03 13.70 13.64
N LYS A 65 1.60 13.37 12.48
CA LYS A 65 1.57 14.24 11.30
C LYS A 65 0.13 14.51 10.79
N ARG A 66 -0.77 13.54 10.91
CA ARG A 66 -2.20 13.71 10.59
C ARG A 66 -2.90 14.62 11.61
N LYS A 67 -2.60 14.46 12.90
CA LYS A 67 -3.16 15.30 13.98
C LYS A 67 -2.78 16.77 13.82
N GLU A 68 -1.51 17.05 13.50
CA GLU A 68 -1.05 18.43 13.24
C GLU A 68 -1.75 19.05 12.04
N LYS A 69 -1.90 18.30 10.93
CA LYS A 69 -2.62 18.77 9.74
C LYS A 69 -4.10 19.07 10.04
N VAL A 70 -4.76 18.21 10.81
CA VAL A 70 -6.18 18.39 11.18
C VAL A 70 -6.35 19.57 12.14
N SER A 71 -5.52 19.68 13.17
CA SER A 71 -5.60 20.78 14.15
C SER A 71 -5.28 22.14 13.53
N LYS A 72 -4.41 22.20 12.51
CA LYS A 72 -4.10 23.43 11.77
C LYS A 72 -5.24 23.86 10.83
N SER A 73 -6.13 22.95 10.46
CA SER A 73 -7.34 23.25 9.68
C SER A 73 -8.56 23.61 10.54
N ASP A 74 -8.43 23.56 11.87
CA ASP A 74 -9.50 23.86 12.84
C ASP A 74 -9.38 25.27 13.44
N ASP A 75 -8.22 25.92 13.31
CA ASP A 75 -7.91 27.24 13.90
C ASP A 75 -8.01 28.39 12.89
N GLU A 76 -8.43 28.11 11.65
CA GLU A 76 -8.65 29.12 10.62
C GLU A 76 -10.12 29.03 10.17
N SER A 77 -10.94 29.91 10.74
CA SER A 77 -12.26 30.37 10.26
C SER A 77 -13.40 29.35 10.13
N ASP A 78 -14.43 29.55 10.96
CA ASP A 78 -15.83 29.74 10.53
C ASP A 78 -16.64 30.26 11.74
N ASN A 79 -16.56 31.55 12.08
CA ASN A 79 -17.44 32.60 11.55
C ASN A 79 -17.88 32.48 10.08
N ASP A 80 -18.60 31.42 9.73
CA ASP A 80 -19.51 31.45 8.59
C ASP A 80 -20.92 31.10 9.09
N ASP A 81 -21.79 32.11 8.99
CA ASP A 81 -23.23 32.05 9.15
C ASP A 81 -23.84 31.08 8.13
N TRP A 82 -23.78 29.79 8.45
CA TRP A 82 -24.70 28.75 7.97
C TRP A 82 -25.62 28.35 9.11
#